data_AF-A0A7C4V277-F1
#
_entry.id   AF-A0A7C4V277-F1
#
_cell.length_a   1.000
_cell.length_b   1.000
_cell.length_c   1.000
_cell.angle_alpha   90.00
_cell.angle_beta   90.00
_cell.angle_gamma   90.00
#
_symmetry.space_group_name_H-M   'P 1'
#
loop_
_entity.id
_entity.type
_entity.pdbx_description
1 polymer ?
#
loop_
_entity_poly.entity_id
_entity_poly.type
_entity_poly.pdbx_seq_one_letter_code
_entity_poly.pdbx_strand_id
1 'polypeptide(L)'
;MASFAPQGSDRLQAALEKLGFVRQRGSDAFRHNGVMFHQQQDWVTLKSSEPLLDVDPLHGLLGTPGPWKHVIECDGSTRKLFELPRAALDGVIGADVDGEAESACEECLWWALATDQGGIPAGWQPPERAEIDAWMSPASLTIQCGPIVRQGQLLHGPDKLGLRFPILAGSPAGLSEARRLWLRDVLLEAQNRWRMVRIGLTETGANAEIDLTGVPQEMAESMFKTSLDALRWVVEWLVLSAAFLADPRVVCQAWEVRPLRAAPAERRDTP
;
A
#
# COMPACT_ATOMS: atom_id res chain seq x y z
N MET A 1 4.72 -30.82 31.84
CA MET A 1 4.28 -29.41 31.98
C MET A 1 4.07 -28.88 30.58
N ALA A 2 2.82 -28.67 30.16
CA ALA A 2 2.54 -28.10 28.84
C ALA A 2 2.80 -26.59 28.92
N SER A 3 3.81 -26.13 28.20
CA SER A 3 4.06 -24.70 28.00
C SER A 3 2.96 -24.17 27.09
N PHE A 4 2.13 -23.25 27.59
CA PHE A 4 1.18 -22.55 26.74
C PHE A 4 1.98 -21.55 25.89
N ALA A 5 2.05 -21.81 24.58
CA ALA A 5 2.63 -20.84 23.66
C ALA A 5 1.87 -19.50 23.80
N PRO A 6 2.57 -18.36 23.85
CA PRO A 6 1.94 -17.04 23.92
C PRO A 6 0.97 -16.87 22.75
N GLN A 7 -0.22 -16.33 23.02
CA GLN A 7 -1.20 -16.04 21.97
C GLN A 7 -0.61 -14.98 21.02
N GLY A 8 -0.99 -14.96 19.74
CA GLY A 8 -0.40 -14.04 18.75
C GLY A 8 -0.38 -12.55 19.15
N SER A 9 -1.31 -12.14 20.04
CA SER A 9 -1.34 -10.81 20.64
C SER A 9 -0.13 -10.51 21.54
N ASP A 10 0.34 -11.48 22.33
CA ASP A 10 1.43 -11.29 23.29
C ASP A 10 2.77 -11.13 22.56
N ARG A 11 2.97 -11.88 21.47
CA ARG A 11 4.17 -11.80 20.62
C ARG A 11 4.30 -10.44 19.95
N LEU A 12 3.21 -9.96 19.36
CA LEU A 12 3.19 -8.64 18.73
C LEU A 12 3.47 -7.53 19.75
N GLN A 13 2.89 -7.62 20.94
CA GLN A 13 3.17 -6.66 22.01
C GLN A 13 4.66 -6.68 22.41
N ALA A 14 5.25 -7.86 22.62
CA ALA A 14 6.66 -7.98 22.95
C ALA A 14 7.58 -7.40 21.86
N ALA A 15 7.27 -7.65 20.58
CA ALA A 15 8.01 -7.07 19.45
C ALA A 15 7.92 -5.54 19.41
N LEU A 16 6.72 -4.98 19.64
CA LEU A 16 6.51 -3.53 19.72
C LEU A 16 7.34 -2.93 20.87
N GLU A 17 7.26 -3.50 22.07
CA GLU A 17 8.01 -3.02 23.24
C GLU A 17 9.52 -3.10 23.00
N LYS A 18 10.01 -4.20 22.42
CA LYS A 18 11.43 -4.39 22.07
C LYS A 18 11.94 -3.34 21.07
N LEU A 19 11.12 -2.97 20.10
CA LEU A 19 11.44 -1.91 19.13
C LEU A 19 11.21 -0.49 19.68
N GLY A 20 10.86 -0.36 20.96
CA GLY A 20 10.70 0.93 21.63
C GLY A 20 9.39 1.63 21.30
N PHE A 21 8.36 0.89 20.86
CA PHE A 21 7.01 1.41 20.80
C PHE A 21 6.41 1.52 22.19
N VAL A 22 5.80 2.67 22.49
CA VAL A 22 5.15 2.94 23.77
C VAL A 22 3.64 2.98 23.57
N ARG A 23 2.90 2.17 24.33
CA ARG A 23 1.43 2.16 24.30
C ARG A 23 0.87 3.53 24.71
N GLN A 24 -0.05 4.05 23.92
CA GLN A 24 -0.76 5.30 24.21
C GLN A 24 -1.83 5.05 25.28
N ARG A 25 -1.85 5.90 26.32
CA ARG A 25 -2.74 5.74 27.48
C ARG A 25 -4.21 5.73 27.04
N GLY A 26 -4.93 4.66 27.42
CA GLY A 26 -6.36 4.52 27.11
C GLY A 26 -6.65 4.10 25.67
N SER A 27 -5.68 3.58 24.93
CA SER A 27 -5.89 3.05 23.58
C SER A 27 -5.06 1.78 23.32
N ASP A 28 -5.42 1.08 22.25
CA ASP A 28 -4.64 -0.06 21.72
C ASP A 28 -3.60 0.37 20.68
N ALA A 29 -3.34 1.68 20.58
CA ALA A 29 -2.32 2.22 19.70
C ALA A 29 -0.96 2.29 20.42
N PHE A 30 0.11 2.06 19.67
CA PHE A 30 1.48 2.23 20.14
C PHE A 30 2.19 3.32 19.33
N ARG A 31 3.17 4.01 19.91
CA ARG A 31 3.90 5.10 19.24
C ARG A 31 5.40 4.93 19.36
N HIS A 32 6.12 5.18 18.27
CA HIS A 32 7.58 5.22 18.21
C HIS A 32 8.02 6.27 17.19
N ASN A 33 8.87 7.22 17.59
CA ASN A 33 9.49 8.20 16.67
C ASN A 33 8.52 8.88 15.66
N GLY A 34 7.33 9.27 16.12
CA GLY A 34 6.35 9.92 15.24
C GLY A 34 5.57 8.95 14.35
N VAL A 35 5.72 7.64 14.50
CA VAL A 35 4.89 6.61 13.87
C VAL A 35 3.93 6.02 14.90
N MET A 36 2.66 5.88 14.54
CA MET A 36 1.64 5.20 15.32
C MET A 36 1.34 3.83 14.72
N PHE A 37 1.35 2.81 15.56
CA PHE A 37 0.93 1.46 15.24
C PHE A 37 -0.52 1.26 15.68
N HIS A 38 -1.34 0.74 14.78
CA HIS A 38 -2.72 0.34 15.04
C HIS A 38 -2.94 -1.10 14.58
N GLN A 39 -3.57 -1.89 15.43
CA GLN A 39 -4.04 -3.22 15.10
C GLN A 39 -5.54 -3.19 14.77
N GLN A 40 -5.91 -3.71 13.62
CA GLN A 40 -7.27 -3.99 13.22
C GLN A 40 -7.47 -5.51 13.14
N GLN A 41 -8.71 -5.95 12.91
CA GLN A 41 -9.04 -7.39 12.88
C GLN A 41 -8.15 -8.17 11.90
N ASP A 42 -8.11 -7.73 10.64
CA ASP A 42 -7.41 -8.43 9.55
C ASP A 42 -6.15 -7.71 9.06
N TRP A 43 -5.83 -6.55 9.63
CA TRP A 43 -4.77 -5.67 9.15
C TRP A 43 -4.01 -5.01 10.30
N VAL A 44 -2.76 -4.70 10.01
CA VAL A 44 -1.91 -3.87 10.84
C VAL A 44 -1.53 -2.62 10.05
N THR A 45 -1.52 -1.48 10.74
CA THR A 45 -1.25 -0.18 10.12
C THR A 45 -0.21 0.58 10.94
N LEU A 46 0.85 1.03 10.27
CA LEU A 46 1.73 2.07 10.77
C LEU A 46 1.38 3.39 10.07
N LYS A 47 1.25 4.47 10.83
CA LYS A 47 0.78 5.77 10.33
C LYS A 47 1.63 6.91 10.87
N SER A 48 1.92 7.92 10.05
CA SER A 48 2.59 9.13 10.52
C SER A 48 1.72 9.90 11.53
N SER A 49 2.31 10.27 12.67
CA SER A 49 1.65 11.03 13.75
C SER A 49 1.37 12.47 13.33
N GLU A 50 2.17 13.01 12.42
CA GLU A 50 2.06 14.37 11.90
C GLU A 50 1.55 14.36 10.44
N PRO A 51 0.74 15.37 10.06
CA PRO A 51 0.27 15.51 8.70
C PRO A 51 1.41 15.96 7.79
N LEU A 52 1.42 15.46 6.57
CA LEU A 52 2.33 15.91 5.53
C LEU A 52 1.74 17.16 4.87
N LEU A 53 2.42 18.29 5.04
CA LEU A 53 2.03 19.57 4.43
C LEU A 53 2.52 19.63 2.98
N ASP A 54 1.69 20.17 2.10
CA ASP A 54 2.01 20.41 0.68
C ASP A 54 2.45 19.17 -0.12
N VAL A 55 2.09 17.97 0.37
CA VAL A 55 2.35 16.71 -0.31
C VAL A 55 1.15 16.28 -1.13
N ASP A 56 1.36 16.14 -2.43
CA ASP A 56 0.39 15.53 -3.33
C ASP A 56 0.46 14.00 -3.21
N PRO A 57 -0.62 13.32 -2.78
CA PRO A 57 -0.60 11.87 -2.62
C PRO A 57 -0.39 11.07 -3.90
N LEU A 58 -0.66 11.64 -5.09
CA LEU A 58 -0.51 10.95 -6.37
C LEU A 58 0.86 11.20 -7.06
N HIS A 59 1.77 11.98 -6.47
CA HIS A 59 3.05 12.30 -7.10
C HIS A 59 4.24 11.89 -6.23
N GLY A 60 5.33 11.46 -6.87
CA GLY A 60 6.63 11.24 -6.23
C GLY A 60 6.80 9.95 -5.41
N LEU A 61 5.76 9.13 -5.26
CA LEU A 61 5.82 7.90 -4.44
C LEU A 61 6.17 6.62 -5.18
N LEU A 62 5.86 6.52 -6.47
CA LEU A 62 6.16 5.31 -7.22
C LEU A 62 7.68 5.09 -7.25
N GLY A 63 8.11 3.86 -7.03
CA GLY A 63 9.52 3.52 -6.99
C GLY A 63 10.17 3.62 -5.61
N THR A 64 9.55 4.21 -4.60
CA THR A 64 10.14 4.25 -3.25
C THR A 64 10.06 2.88 -2.55
N PRO A 65 11.03 2.52 -1.68
CA PRO A 65 10.99 1.27 -0.94
C PRO A 65 9.79 1.12 0.00
N GLY A 66 9.22 -0.08 0.05
CA GLY A 66 8.14 -0.49 0.93
C GLY A 66 6.74 -0.04 0.48
N PRO A 67 5.66 -0.63 1.03
CA PRO A 67 4.28 -0.34 0.68
C PRO A 67 3.73 0.95 1.31
N TRP A 68 4.60 1.93 1.59
CA TRP A 68 4.23 3.22 2.16
C TRP A 68 3.47 4.09 1.17
N LYS A 69 2.20 4.39 1.43
CA LYS A 69 1.39 5.30 0.61
C LYS A 69 1.01 6.58 1.34
N HIS A 70 0.69 7.61 0.59
CA HIS A 70 0.05 8.81 1.13
C HIS A 70 -1.46 8.71 0.96
N VAL A 71 -2.23 8.93 2.04
CA VAL A 71 -3.69 8.95 2.00
C VAL A 71 -4.20 10.29 2.46
N ILE A 72 -5.39 10.67 1.99
CA ILE A 72 -6.11 11.84 2.49
C ILE A 72 -7.08 11.36 3.56
N GLU A 73 -6.93 11.86 4.77
CA GLU A 73 -7.82 11.57 5.89
C GLU A 73 -9.14 12.33 5.77
N CYS A 74 -10.12 11.97 6.62
CA CYS A 74 -11.39 12.67 6.66
C CYS A 74 -11.24 14.17 6.94
N ASP A 75 -10.25 14.60 7.72
CA ASP A 75 -9.98 16.01 8.00
C ASP A 75 -9.29 16.76 6.83
N GLY A 76 -9.06 16.09 5.71
CA GLY A 76 -8.36 16.62 4.54
C GLY A 76 -6.83 16.61 4.66
N SER A 77 -6.27 16.19 5.79
CA SER A 77 -4.82 16.09 5.97
C SER A 77 -4.25 14.88 5.22
N THR A 78 -3.04 15.05 4.66
CA THR A 78 -2.30 13.93 4.06
C THR A 78 -1.52 13.20 5.14
N ARG A 79 -1.59 11.87 5.14
CA ARG A 79 -0.86 11.00 6.08
C ARG A 79 -0.10 9.92 5.34
N LYS A 80 1.01 9.48 5.92
CA LYS A 80 1.78 8.34 5.43
C LYS A 80 1.30 7.07 6.11
N LEU A 81 0.95 6.04 5.34
CA LEU A 81 0.45 4.76 5.85
C LEU A 81 1.24 3.60 5.27
N PHE A 82 1.58 2.66 6.14
CA PHE A 82 2.08 1.33 5.82
C PHE A 82 1.07 0.32 6.34
N GLU A 83 0.58 -0.55 5.49
CA GLU A 83 -0.47 -1.50 5.83
C GLU A 83 -0.01 -2.91 5.48
N LEU A 84 -0.25 -3.87 6.37
CA LEU A 84 0.02 -5.29 6.13
C LEU A 84 -1.19 -6.13 6.55
N PRO A 85 -1.49 -7.22 5.83
CA PRO A 85 -2.43 -8.22 6.33
C PRO A 85 -1.92 -8.76 7.66
N ARG A 86 -2.80 -8.90 8.65
CA ARG A 86 -2.42 -9.49 9.95
C ARG A 86 -1.92 -10.92 9.80
N ALA A 87 -2.48 -11.67 8.85
CA ALA A 87 -2.02 -13.01 8.51
C ALA A 87 -0.55 -13.06 8.06
N ALA A 88 0.01 -11.95 7.58
CA ALA A 88 1.42 -11.86 7.22
C ALA A 88 2.32 -11.87 8.48
N LEU A 89 1.82 -11.34 9.61
CA LEU A 89 2.50 -11.37 10.91
C LEU A 89 2.30 -12.71 11.62
N ASP A 90 1.13 -13.33 11.43
CA ASP A 90 0.80 -14.63 12.01
C ASP A 90 1.38 -15.81 11.19
N GLY A 91 1.93 -15.55 9.99
CA GLY A 91 2.01 -16.48 8.87
C GLY A 91 3.21 -17.44 8.77
N VAL A 92 4.05 -17.58 9.81
CA VAL A 92 5.12 -18.61 9.85
C VAL A 92 4.68 -19.84 10.67
N ILE A 93 3.37 -20.13 10.67
CA ILE A 93 2.80 -21.31 11.34
C ILE A 93 2.82 -22.47 10.32
N GLY A 94 3.99 -23.08 10.12
CA GLY A 94 4.10 -24.19 9.17
C GLY A 94 5.43 -24.93 9.13
N ALA A 95 6.50 -24.38 9.73
CA ALA A 95 7.74 -25.11 9.93
C ALA A 95 7.90 -25.39 11.42
N ASP A 96 8.07 -26.66 11.78
CA ASP A 96 8.40 -27.15 13.13
C ASP A 96 9.81 -26.65 13.54
N VAL A 97 10.00 -25.33 13.63
CA VAL A 97 11.24 -24.70 14.08
C VAL A 97 10.93 -24.04 15.42
N ASP A 98 11.30 -24.74 16.49
CA ASP A 98 11.06 -24.40 17.91
C ASP A 98 11.74 -23.09 18.38
N GLY A 99 12.02 -22.12 17.50
CA GLY A 99 12.72 -20.88 17.88
C GLY A 99 12.55 -19.64 16.98
N GLU A 100 11.81 -19.68 15.86
CA GLU A 100 11.87 -18.59 14.85
C GLU A 100 10.65 -17.65 14.85
N ALA A 101 9.50 -18.01 15.42
CA ALA A 101 8.28 -17.19 15.28
C ALA A 101 8.31 -15.81 15.98
N GLU A 102 9.27 -15.54 16.88
CA GLU A 102 9.47 -14.21 17.46
C GLU A 102 10.16 -13.24 16.48
N SER A 103 10.89 -13.73 15.46
CA SER A 103 11.59 -12.88 14.49
C SER A 103 10.64 -12.20 13.50
N ALA A 104 9.62 -12.90 12.98
CA ALA A 104 8.81 -12.39 11.86
C ALA A 104 8.07 -11.07 12.16
N CYS A 105 7.44 -10.95 13.33
CA CYS A 105 6.77 -9.70 13.75
C CYS A 105 7.76 -8.54 13.90
N GLU A 106 8.90 -8.82 14.52
CA GLU A 106 9.96 -7.82 14.71
C GLU A 106 10.56 -7.39 13.38
N GLU A 107 10.84 -8.34 12.47
CA GLU A 107 11.35 -8.09 11.13
C GLU A 107 10.37 -7.28 10.28
N CYS A 108 9.06 -7.52 10.41
CA CYS A 108 8.03 -6.69 9.76
C CYS A 108 8.04 -5.24 10.22
N LEU A 109 8.06 -5.05 11.54
CA LEU A 109 8.08 -3.72 12.14
C LEU A 109 9.39 -3.01 11.78
N TRP A 110 10.51 -3.73 11.79
CA TRP A 110 11.80 -3.23 11.34
C TRP A 110 11.78 -2.84 9.86
N TRP A 111 11.20 -3.68 8.99
CA TRP A 111 11.00 -3.38 7.57
C TRP A 111 10.19 -2.08 7.37
N ALA A 112 9.07 -1.95 8.07
CA ALA A 112 8.25 -0.75 8.02
C ALA A 112 9.05 0.50 8.43
N LEU A 113 9.75 0.44 9.57
CA LEU A 113 10.56 1.55 10.07
C LEU A 113 11.74 1.90 9.15
N ALA A 114 12.44 0.91 8.61
CA ALA A 114 13.57 1.12 7.70
C ALA A 114 13.13 1.79 6.39
N THR A 115 12.01 1.35 5.83
CA THR A 115 11.46 1.90 4.58
C THR A 115 10.73 3.22 4.78
N ASP A 116 10.38 3.60 6.02
CA ASP A 116 9.73 4.87 6.29
C ASP A 116 10.58 6.08 5.85
N GLN A 117 11.90 5.94 5.93
CA GLN A 117 12.83 7.00 5.52
C GLN A 117 13.38 6.79 4.10
N GLY A 118 12.77 5.88 3.32
CA GLY A 118 13.26 5.49 2.00
C GLY A 118 14.49 4.58 2.03
N GLY A 119 14.85 4.05 3.20
CA GLY A 119 15.91 3.07 3.37
C GLY A 119 15.47 1.65 3.02
N ILE A 120 16.41 0.72 3.10
CA ILE A 120 16.20 -0.73 2.96
C ILE A 120 16.87 -1.40 4.17
N PRO A 121 16.27 -2.43 4.79
CA PRO A 121 16.93 -3.19 5.85
C PRO A 121 18.33 -3.66 5.45
N ALA A 122 19.30 -3.52 6.36
CA ALA A 122 20.69 -3.87 6.10
C ALA A 122 20.83 -5.36 5.76
N GLY A 123 21.58 -5.66 4.69
CA GLY A 123 21.80 -7.04 4.25
C GLY A 123 20.62 -7.68 3.51
N TRP A 124 19.51 -6.94 3.33
CA TRP A 124 18.40 -7.43 2.51
C TRP A 124 18.84 -7.68 1.08
N GLN A 125 18.38 -8.80 0.53
CA GLN A 125 18.51 -9.12 -0.88
C GLN A 125 17.14 -9.55 -1.40
N PRO A 126 16.78 -9.19 -2.64
CA PRO A 126 15.56 -9.71 -3.23
C PRO A 126 15.70 -11.24 -3.41
N PRO A 127 14.59 -11.97 -3.29
CA PRO A 127 14.49 -13.36 -3.75
C PRO A 127 15.01 -13.49 -5.19
N GLU A 128 15.57 -14.66 -5.51
CA GLU A 128 16.11 -14.89 -6.84
C GLU A 128 15.02 -14.78 -7.91
N ARG A 129 15.39 -14.34 -9.11
CA ARG A 129 14.40 -14.15 -10.18
C ARG A 129 13.64 -15.45 -10.51
N ALA A 130 14.35 -16.58 -10.53
CA ALA A 130 13.74 -17.88 -10.81
C ALA A 130 12.73 -18.30 -9.73
N GLU A 131 12.96 -17.92 -8.48
CA GLU A 131 12.03 -18.16 -7.37
C GLU A 131 10.75 -17.33 -7.55
N ILE A 132 10.88 -16.04 -7.86
CA ILE A 132 9.74 -15.15 -8.11
C ILE A 132 8.92 -15.62 -9.32
N ASP A 133 9.59 -16.02 -10.40
CA ASP A 133 8.92 -16.54 -11.59
C ASP A 133 8.15 -17.84 -11.29
N ALA A 134 8.53 -18.60 -10.26
CA ALA A 134 7.77 -19.78 -9.80
C ALA A 134 6.53 -19.44 -8.95
N TRP A 135 6.48 -18.25 -8.33
CA TRP A 135 5.34 -17.80 -7.54
C TRP A 135 4.12 -17.37 -8.37
N MET A 136 4.32 -17.10 -9.66
CA MET A 136 3.31 -16.57 -10.55
C MET A 136 3.25 -17.33 -11.87
N SER A 137 2.08 -17.36 -12.49
CA SER A 137 1.97 -17.80 -13.88
C SER A 137 2.39 -16.65 -14.82
N PRO A 138 2.86 -16.94 -16.05
CA PRO A 138 3.15 -15.90 -17.03
C PRO A 138 1.96 -14.97 -17.32
N ALA A 139 0.73 -15.49 -17.21
CA ALA A 139 -0.50 -14.74 -17.43
C ALA A 139 -0.89 -13.83 -16.24
N SER A 140 -0.29 -14.01 -15.06
CA SER A 140 -0.68 -13.27 -13.85
C SER A 140 -0.37 -11.77 -13.94
N LEU A 141 0.53 -11.36 -14.84
CA LEU A 141 0.84 -9.96 -15.11
C LEU A 141 -0.03 -9.34 -16.23
N THR A 142 -1.00 -10.07 -16.77
CA THR A 142 -1.90 -9.55 -17.80
C THR A 142 -3.31 -9.43 -17.24
N ILE A 143 -3.88 -8.22 -17.31
CA ILE A 143 -5.25 -7.95 -16.89
C ILE A 143 -6.05 -7.51 -18.10
N GLN A 144 -7.22 -8.13 -18.32
CA GLN A 144 -8.15 -7.76 -19.37
C GLN A 144 -9.48 -7.31 -18.76
N CYS A 145 -9.91 -6.11 -19.11
CA CYS A 145 -11.18 -5.51 -18.67
C CYS A 145 -11.96 -5.05 -19.91
N GLY A 146 -12.88 -5.89 -20.38
CA GLY A 146 -13.57 -5.67 -21.65
C GLY A 146 -12.57 -5.57 -22.82
N PRO A 147 -12.55 -4.45 -23.58
CA PRO A 147 -11.62 -4.26 -24.69
C PRO A 147 -10.22 -3.80 -24.25
N ILE A 148 -10.02 -3.51 -22.96
CA ILE A 148 -8.78 -2.93 -22.46
C ILE A 148 -7.89 -4.03 -21.90
N VAL A 149 -6.66 -4.11 -22.41
CA VAL A 149 -5.60 -4.96 -21.86
C VAL A 149 -4.55 -4.10 -21.17
N ARG A 150 -4.08 -4.54 -20.01
CA ARG A 150 -2.97 -3.95 -19.26
C ARG A 150 -1.93 -5.01 -18.95
N GLN A 151 -0.69 -4.69 -19.27
CA GLN A 151 0.47 -5.51 -18.96
C GLN A 151 1.18 -4.92 -17.75
N GLY A 152 1.12 -5.63 -16.63
CA GLY A 152 1.91 -5.37 -15.45
C GLY A 152 3.38 -5.72 -15.64
N GLN A 153 4.19 -5.19 -14.76
CA GLN A 153 5.65 -5.32 -14.75
C GLN A 153 6.10 -5.78 -13.37
N LEU A 154 6.98 -6.77 -13.36
CA LEU A 154 7.81 -7.10 -12.21
C LEU A 154 8.99 -6.13 -12.18
N LEU A 155 9.10 -5.37 -11.10
CA LEU A 155 10.25 -4.52 -10.80
C LEU A 155 11.21 -5.36 -9.96
N HIS A 156 12.28 -5.89 -10.56
CA HIS A 156 13.27 -6.72 -9.88
C HIS A 156 14.67 -6.25 -10.20
N GLY A 157 15.49 -6.07 -9.17
CA GLY A 157 16.88 -5.63 -9.25
C GLY A 157 17.54 -5.73 -7.87
N PRO A 158 18.86 -5.47 -7.74
CA PRO A 158 19.61 -5.71 -6.50
C PRO A 158 18.98 -5.09 -5.24
N ASP A 159 18.38 -3.91 -5.39
CA ASP A 159 17.74 -3.16 -4.31
C ASP A 159 16.24 -2.94 -4.59
N LYS A 160 15.59 -3.85 -5.33
CA LYS A 160 14.23 -3.65 -5.80
C LYS A 160 13.44 -4.95 -5.91
N LEU A 161 12.28 -4.97 -5.25
CA LEU A 161 11.21 -5.93 -5.52
C LEU A 161 9.88 -5.18 -5.52
N GLY A 162 9.12 -5.25 -6.59
CA GLY A 162 7.79 -4.64 -6.65
C GLY A 162 6.99 -5.06 -7.87
N LEU A 163 5.71 -4.72 -7.86
CA LEU A 163 4.77 -4.97 -8.95
C LEU A 163 4.16 -3.64 -9.36
N ARG A 164 4.13 -3.37 -10.67
CA ARG A 164 3.54 -2.14 -11.21
C ARG A 164 2.60 -2.46 -12.36
N PHE A 165 1.40 -1.90 -12.33
CA PHE A 165 0.43 -2.00 -13.41
C PHE A 165 0.04 -0.62 -13.95
N PRO A 166 0.02 -0.43 -15.28
CA PRO A 166 -0.56 0.78 -15.85
C PRO A 166 -2.07 0.77 -15.67
N ILE A 167 -2.62 1.85 -15.12
CA ILE A 167 -4.07 2.12 -15.09
C ILE A 167 -4.44 2.83 -16.40
N LEU A 168 -3.74 3.91 -16.71
CA LEU A 168 -3.93 4.72 -17.91
C LEU A 168 -2.62 4.82 -18.68
N ALA A 169 -2.64 4.38 -19.94
CA ALA A 169 -1.50 4.47 -20.85
C ALA A 169 -1.55 5.81 -21.60
N GLY A 170 -0.75 6.78 -21.16
CA GLY A 170 -0.73 8.14 -21.69
C GLY A 170 -1.71 9.07 -20.99
N SER A 171 -1.25 10.28 -20.64
CA SER A 171 -2.18 11.38 -20.36
C SER A 171 -2.63 11.96 -21.70
N PRO A 172 -3.94 11.98 -22.02
CA PRO A 172 -4.42 12.61 -23.23
C PRO A 172 -4.09 14.09 -23.19
N ALA A 173 -3.24 14.53 -24.12
CA ALA A 173 -3.03 15.95 -24.36
C ALA A 173 -4.40 16.59 -24.65
N GLY A 174 -4.78 17.59 -23.86
CA GLY A 174 -6.03 18.33 -24.06
C GLY A 174 -7.22 17.91 -23.18
N LEU A 175 -7.03 17.07 -22.14
CA LEU A 175 -8.07 16.94 -21.12
C LEU A 175 -8.37 18.31 -20.48
N SER A 176 -9.66 18.65 -20.39
CA SER A 176 -10.13 19.82 -19.65
C SER A 176 -9.71 19.73 -18.18
N GLU A 177 -9.58 20.87 -17.52
CA GLU A 177 -9.21 20.91 -16.10
C GLU A 177 -10.18 20.11 -15.23
N ALA A 178 -11.49 20.25 -15.49
CA ALA A 178 -12.52 19.53 -14.77
C ALA A 178 -12.36 17.99 -14.88
N ARG A 179 -12.02 17.47 -16.06
CA ARG A 179 -11.73 16.04 -16.25
C ARG A 179 -10.48 15.58 -15.52
N ARG A 180 -9.42 16.40 -15.50
CA ARG A 180 -8.22 16.09 -14.72
C ARG A 180 -8.53 16.01 -13.24
N LEU A 181 -9.40 16.88 -12.73
CA LEU A 181 -9.86 16.84 -11.34
C LEU A 181 -10.70 15.59 -11.05
N TRP A 182 -11.62 15.20 -11.94
CA TRP A 182 -12.38 13.95 -11.80
C TRP A 182 -11.47 12.71 -11.82
N LEU A 183 -10.54 12.64 -12.78
CA LEU A 183 -9.57 11.54 -12.85
C LEU A 183 -8.75 11.49 -11.56
N ARG A 184 -8.25 12.62 -11.09
CA ARG A 184 -7.51 12.74 -9.84
C ARG A 184 -8.32 12.25 -8.65
N ASP A 185 -9.59 12.63 -8.53
CA ASP A 185 -10.45 12.22 -7.41
C ASP A 185 -10.70 10.71 -7.41
N VAL A 186 -10.97 10.10 -8.57
CA VAL A 186 -11.13 8.64 -8.69
C VAL A 186 -9.85 7.90 -8.31
N LEU A 187 -8.68 8.41 -8.72
CA LEU A 187 -7.38 7.82 -8.37
C LEU A 187 -7.08 7.96 -6.86
N LEU A 188 -7.40 9.11 -6.26
CA LEU A 188 -7.26 9.33 -4.81
C LEU A 188 -8.19 8.43 -4.01
N GLU A 189 -9.44 8.26 -4.45
CA GLU A 189 -10.38 7.33 -3.82
C GLU A 189 -9.84 5.91 -3.85
N ALA A 190 -9.31 5.44 -4.98
CA ALA A 190 -8.67 4.14 -5.03
C ALA A 190 -7.48 4.02 -4.08
N GLN A 191 -6.58 5.00 -4.05
CA GLN A 191 -5.41 4.96 -3.15
C GLN A 191 -5.82 4.91 -1.68
N ASN A 192 -6.86 5.66 -1.29
CA ASN A 192 -7.39 5.64 0.07
C ASN A 192 -8.06 4.29 0.40
N ARG A 193 -8.81 3.71 -0.55
CA ARG A 193 -9.60 2.49 -0.36
C ARG A 193 -8.77 1.21 -0.34
N TRP A 194 -7.75 1.13 -1.21
CA TRP A 194 -7.02 -0.12 -1.44
C TRP A 194 -5.70 -0.12 -0.67
N ARG A 195 -5.60 -1.03 0.29
CA ARG A 195 -4.45 -1.14 1.19
C ARG A 195 -3.20 -1.55 0.42
N MET A 196 -2.04 -1.05 0.86
CA MET A 196 -0.71 -1.22 0.23
C MET A 196 -0.53 -0.61 -1.18
N VAL A 197 -1.61 -0.46 -1.96
CA VAL A 197 -1.54 0.02 -3.34
C VAL A 197 -1.27 1.53 -3.37
N ARG A 198 -0.16 1.91 -3.99
CA ARG A 198 0.16 3.29 -4.35
C ARG A 198 -0.32 3.56 -5.76
N ILE A 199 -0.85 4.75 -5.99
CA ILE A 199 -1.22 5.22 -7.31
C ILE A 199 -0.42 6.47 -7.61
N GLY A 200 0.37 6.40 -8.68
CA GLY A 200 1.07 7.57 -9.20
C GLY A 200 0.41 8.08 -10.46
N LEU A 201 0.14 9.38 -10.50
CA LEU A 201 -0.21 10.11 -11.69
C LEU A 201 1.04 10.82 -12.23
N THR A 202 1.31 10.65 -13.51
CA THR A 202 2.45 11.26 -14.21
C THR A 202 1.97 11.87 -15.53
N GLU A 203 2.84 12.62 -16.19
CA GLU A 203 2.57 13.12 -17.55
C GLU A 203 2.28 11.99 -18.54
N THR A 204 2.85 10.81 -18.31
CA THR A 204 2.70 9.63 -19.18
C THR A 204 1.50 8.75 -18.83
N GLY A 205 0.69 9.15 -17.84
CA GLY A 205 -0.50 8.41 -17.41
C GLY A 205 -0.45 8.03 -15.94
N ALA A 206 -1.25 7.04 -15.55
CA ALA A 206 -1.42 6.61 -14.16
C ALA A 206 -1.00 5.15 -13.97
N ASN A 207 -0.31 4.86 -12.88
CA ASN A 207 0.15 3.50 -12.54
C ASN A 207 -0.21 3.16 -11.10
N ALA A 208 -0.58 1.90 -10.86
CA ALA A 208 -0.68 1.29 -9.54
C ALA A 208 0.61 0.52 -9.22
N GLU A 209 1.12 0.62 -8.00
CA GLU A 209 2.33 -0.09 -7.56
C GLU A 209 2.21 -0.57 -6.12
N ILE A 210 2.72 -1.77 -5.86
CA ILE A 210 3.12 -2.22 -4.53
C ILE A 210 4.61 -2.52 -4.59
N ASP A 211 5.38 -1.91 -3.69
CA ASP A 211 6.80 -2.19 -3.54
C ASP A 211 7.03 -3.01 -2.27
N LEU A 212 7.75 -4.10 -2.44
CA LEU A 212 8.09 -5.10 -1.43
C LEU A 212 9.60 -5.06 -1.14
N THR A 213 10.30 -3.99 -1.53
CA THR A 213 11.72 -3.82 -1.22
C THR A 213 11.89 -3.75 0.29
N GLY A 214 12.78 -4.61 0.81
CA GLY A 214 12.99 -4.78 2.24
C GLY A 214 12.06 -5.78 2.93
N VAL A 215 11.14 -6.44 2.21
CA VAL A 215 10.25 -7.45 2.81
C VAL A 215 11.07 -8.58 3.46
N PRO A 216 10.72 -9.06 4.66
CA PRO A 216 11.33 -10.24 5.26
C PRO A 216 11.25 -11.46 4.33
N GLN A 217 12.32 -12.26 4.26
CA GLN A 217 12.43 -13.35 3.29
C GLN A 217 11.32 -14.39 3.47
N GLU A 218 11.00 -14.74 4.71
CA GLU A 218 9.95 -15.69 5.08
C GLU A 218 8.55 -15.26 4.61
N MET A 219 8.37 -13.96 4.36
CA MET A 219 7.07 -13.38 3.97
C MET A 219 7.02 -12.99 2.50
N ALA A 220 8.15 -13.05 1.79
CA ALA A 220 8.27 -12.51 0.45
C ALA A 220 7.25 -13.12 -0.51
N GLU A 221 7.08 -14.45 -0.49
CA GLU A 221 6.13 -15.15 -1.36
C GLU A 221 4.67 -14.78 -1.05
N SER A 222 4.27 -14.81 0.23
CA SER A 222 2.88 -14.53 0.64
C SER A 222 2.50 -13.08 0.37
N MET A 223 3.41 -12.16 0.65
CA MET A 223 3.26 -10.74 0.35
C MET A 223 3.24 -10.47 -1.16
N PHE A 224 4.06 -11.17 -1.94
CA PHE A 224 4.05 -11.07 -3.40
C PHE A 224 2.71 -11.49 -4.00
N LYS A 225 2.19 -12.66 -3.61
CA LYS A 225 0.88 -13.15 -4.08
C LYS A 225 -0.25 -12.22 -3.67
N THR A 226 -0.26 -11.77 -2.41
CA THR A 226 -1.24 -10.79 -1.91
C THR A 226 -1.19 -9.49 -2.71
N SER A 227 0.02 -9.02 -3.03
CA SER A 227 0.23 -7.79 -3.80
C SER A 227 -0.27 -7.92 -5.23
N LEU A 228 -0.03 -9.07 -5.87
CA LEU A 228 -0.49 -9.36 -7.21
C LEU A 228 -2.02 -9.36 -7.30
N ASP A 229 -2.69 -10.02 -6.35
CA ASP A 229 -4.14 -10.02 -6.27
C ASP A 229 -4.69 -8.62 -6.00
N ALA A 230 -4.14 -7.88 -5.03
CA ALA A 230 -4.57 -6.52 -4.72
C ALA A 230 -4.46 -5.58 -5.94
N LEU A 231 -3.33 -5.62 -6.65
CA LEU A 231 -3.13 -4.81 -7.87
C LEU A 231 -4.11 -5.20 -8.97
N ARG A 232 -4.41 -6.50 -9.13
CA ARG A 232 -5.42 -6.95 -10.08
C ARG A 232 -6.79 -6.35 -9.78
N TRP A 233 -7.26 -6.47 -8.54
CA TRP A 233 -8.54 -5.89 -8.13
C TRP A 233 -8.61 -4.37 -8.35
N VAL A 234 -7.54 -3.65 -8.02
CA VAL A 234 -7.49 -2.19 -8.22
C VAL A 234 -7.56 -1.81 -9.70
N VAL A 235 -6.77 -2.48 -10.53
CA VAL A 235 -6.71 -2.18 -11.96
C VAL A 235 -8.05 -2.53 -12.62
N GLU A 236 -8.65 -3.67 -12.28
CA GLU A 236 -9.97 -4.06 -12.77
C GLU A 236 -11.05 -3.05 -12.39
N TRP A 237 -10.99 -2.52 -11.17
CA TRP A 237 -11.91 -1.49 -10.69
C TRP A 237 -11.73 -0.14 -11.41
N LEU A 238 -10.48 0.26 -11.67
CA LEU A 238 -10.15 1.60 -12.18
C LEU A 238 -10.15 1.73 -13.69
N VAL A 239 -9.68 0.72 -14.42
CA VAL A 239 -9.18 0.92 -15.79
C VAL A 239 -10.24 1.45 -16.74
N LEU A 240 -11.48 0.96 -16.63
CA LEU A 240 -12.58 1.43 -17.48
C LEU A 240 -12.97 2.88 -17.16
N SER A 241 -13.12 3.21 -15.88
CA SER A 241 -13.46 4.56 -15.41
C SER A 241 -12.37 5.57 -15.79
N ALA A 242 -11.11 5.22 -15.56
CA ALA A 242 -9.97 6.06 -15.91
C ALA A 242 -9.86 6.26 -17.43
N ALA A 243 -10.02 5.20 -18.23
CA ALA A 243 -10.02 5.30 -19.68
C ALA A 243 -11.18 6.15 -20.20
N PHE A 244 -12.37 6.03 -19.60
CA PHE A 244 -13.56 6.77 -19.98
C PHE A 244 -13.41 8.27 -19.68
N LEU A 245 -12.87 8.63 -18.52
CA LEU A 245 -12.54 10.02 -18.16
C LEU A 245 -11.43 10.61 -19.04
N ALA A 246 -10.50 9.75 -19.47
CA ALA A 246 -9.39 10.13 -20.33
C ALA A 246 -9.74 10.16 -21.82
N ASP A 247 -10.88 9.65 -22.28
CA ASP A 247 -11.21 9.66 -23.70
C ASP A 247 -11.76 11.05 -24.13
N PRO A 248 -11.03 11.82 -24.97
CA PRO A 248 -11.47 13.13 -25.41
C PRO A 248 -12.72 13.07 -26.32
N ARG A 249 -13.06 11.90 -26.85
CA ARG A 249 -14.23 11.70 -27.74
C ARG A 249 -15.52 11.52 -26.95
N VAL A 250 -15.43 11.09 -25.70
CA VAL A 250 -16.59 11.03 -24.81
C VAL A 250 -16.97 12.45 -24.46
N VAL A 251 -18.24 12.83 -24.56
CA VAL A 251 -18.74 14.15 -24.13
C VAL A 251 -19.80 13.91 -23.06
N CYS A 252 -19.57 14.42 -21.85
CA CYS A 252 -20.47 14.26 -20.72
C CYS A 252 -20.51 15.57 -19.93
N GLN A 253 -21.68 16.23 -19.92
CA GLN A 253 -21.85 17.53 -19.27
C GLN A 253 -21.61 17.47 -17.75
N ALA A 254 -21.91 16.34 -17.11
CA ALA A 254 -21.70 16.17 -15.67
C ALA A 254 -20.22 16.30 -15.27
N TRP A 255 -19.28 16.08 -16.19
CA TRP A 255 -17.85 16.19 -15.92
C TRP A 255 -17.24 17.54 -16.22
N GLU A 256 -18.01 18.44 -16.82
CA GLU A 256 -17.61 19.84 -16.98
C GLU A 256 -17.87 20.64 -15.69
N VAL A 257 -18.57 20.05 -14.73
CA VAL A 257 -18.73 20.58 -13.37
C VAL A 257 -17.70 19.93 -12.45
N ARG A 258 -16.97 20.76 -11.71
CA ARG A 258 -15.99 20.31 -10.73
C ARG A 258 -16.67 19.42 -9.67
N PRO A 259 -16.08 18.27 -9.30
CA PRO A 259 -16.56 17.51 -8.15
C PRO A 259 -16.50 18.40 -6.90
N LEU A 260 -17.67 18.65 -6.28
CA LEU A 260 -17.72 19.23 -4.95
C LEU A 260 -17.33 18.12 -3.98
N ARG A 261 -16.07 18.13 -3.51
CA ARG A 261 -15.75 17.42 -2.28
C ARG A 261 -16.56 18.10 -1.18
N ALA A 262 -17.54 17.39 -0.63
CA ALA A 262 -18.18 17.83 0.59
C ALA A 262 -17.06 18.10 1.59
N ALA A 263 -16.99 19.32 2.13
CA ALA A 263 -16.13 19.57 3.26
C ALA A 263 -16.47 18.51 4.32
N PRO A 264 -15.47 17.91 4.97
CA PRO A 264 -15.77 16.99 6.05
C PRO A 264 -16.73 17.70 7.00
N ALA A 265 -17.87 17.05 7.26
CA ALA A 265 -18.85 17.60 8.18
C ALA A 265 -18.09 18.00 9.44
N GLU A 266 -18.13 19.28 9.81
CA GLU A 266 -17.55 19.76 11.06
C GLU A 266 -18.04 18.80 12.14
N ARG A 267 -17.13 18.03 12.74
CA ARG A 267 -17.47 17.18 13.87
C ARG A 267 -17.99 18.13 14.93
N ARG A 268 -19.31 18.16 15.10
CA ARG A 268 -19.91 18.74 16.30
C ARG A 268 -19.45 17.85 17.44
N ASP A 269 -18.39 18.27 18.10
CA ASP A 269 -17.99 17.74 19.39
C ASP A 269 -19.21 17.83 20.30
N THR A 270 -19.91 16.71 20.40
CA THR A 270 -21.06 16.59 21.29
C THR A 270 -20.47 16.13 22.62
N PRO A 271 -20.60 16.92 23.70
CA PRO A 271 -19.95 16.66 24.98
C PRO A 271 -20.43 15.36 25.63
#